data_AF-A0A6M8HYB0-F1
#
_entry.id   AF-A0A6M8HYB0-F1
#
_cell.length_a   1.000
_cell.length_b   1.000
_cell.length_c   1.000
_cell.angle_alpha   90.00
_cell.angle_beta   90.00
_cell.angle_gamma   90.00
#
_symmetry.space_group_name_H-M   'P 1'
#
loop_
_entity.id
_entity.type
_entity.pdbx_description
1 polymer ?
#
loop_
_entity_poly.entity_id
_entity_poly.type
_entity_poly.pdbx_seq_one_letter_code
_entity_poly.pdbx_strand_id
1 'polypeptide(L)'
;MPATLPIASIVFPKLQLPLFEDGRFTATKFDSSADKAKFANHLLRFIARGFPEASFSQAFYRRLSMCFSHIAHYDKHGFWDYFFTSTERCIEFLNDTLRGGGYGDPAWTYCDVELAIRKRVQEARVIEAYRQARAAEVTGAERELLRRLKAQYEPKVAALPPTEATPPGIIPRGPAVQLGLF
;
A
#
# COMPACT_ATOMS: atom_id res chain seq x y z
N MET A 1 6.04 14.74 -9.75
CA MET A 1 5.91 13.74 -8.69
C MET A 1 4.58 13.03 -8.89
N PRO A 2 4.52 11.69 -9.00
CA PRO A 2 3.23 10.99 -8.99
C PRO A 2 2.50 11.33 -7.69
N ALA A 3 1.17 11.44 -7.75
CA ALA A 3 0.36 11.68 -6.56
C ALA A 3 0.57 10.53 -5.56
N THR A 4 1.03 10.85 -4.35
CA THR A 4 1.15 9.88 -3.28
C THR A 4 -0.25 9.40 -2.91
N LEU A 5 -0.54 8.12 -3.11
CA LEU A 5 -1.81 7.53 -2.71
C LEU A 5 -1.89 7.46 -1.17
N PRO A 6 -3.08 7.72 -0.59
CA PRO A 6 -3.28 7.58 0.85
C PRO A 6 -3.04 6.13 1.28
N ILE A 7 -2.79 5.94 2.57
CA ILE A 7 -2.62 4.61 3.15
C ILE A 7 -3.81 3.69 2.85
N ALA A 8 -3.52 2.45 2.45
CA ALA A 8 -4.52 1.41 2.28
C ALA A 8 -5.20 1.10 3.64
N SER A 9 -6.53 1.16 3.67
CA SER A 9 -7.30 0.80 4.86
C SER A 9 -7.47 -0.71 4.94
N ILE A 10 -6.63 -1.37 5.74
CA ILE A 10 -6.66 -2.82 5.96
C ILE A 10 -6.92 -3.07 7.45
N VAL A 11 -7.80 -4.03 7.77
CA VAL A 11 -8.21 -4.33 9.14
C VAL A 11 -7.75 -5.73 9.54
N PHE A 12 -7.19 -5.86 10.75
CA PHE A 12 -6.70 -7.14 11.30
C PHE A 12 -7.35 -7.44 12.66
N PRO A 13 -8.63 -7.86 12.72
CA PRO A 13 -9.35 -8.01 13.98
C PRO A 13 -8.65 -8.95 14.98
N LYS A 14 -8.03 -10.03 14.47
CA LYS A 14 -7.33 -11.03 15.30
C LYS A 14 -6.05 -10.49 15.95
N LEU A 15 -5.48 -9.40 15.45
CA LEU A 15 -4.24 -8.83 16.00
C LEU A 15 -4.44 -8.28 17.42
N GLN A 16 -5.68 -7.94 17.79
CA GLN A 16 -6.02 -7.41 19.11
C GLN A 16 -6.20 -8.49 20.18
N LEU A 17 -6.27 -9.78 19.80
CA LEU A 17 -6.63 -10.86 20.70
C LEU A 17 -5.58 -11.99 20.69
N PRO A 18 -5.27 -12.58 21.86
CA PRO A 18 -5.66 -12.14 23.19
C PRO A 18 -4.95 -10.83 23.56
N LEU A 19 -5.63 -9.98 24.34
CA LEU A 19 -5.01 -8.80 24.93
C LEU A 19 -3.84 -9.24 25.82
N PHE A 20 -2.78 -8.45 25.86
CA PHE A 20 -1.74 -8.65 26.85
C PHE A 20 -2.28 -8.26 28.23
N GLU A 21 -2.13 -9.16 29.18
CA GLU A 21 -2.58 -9.00 30.57
C GLU A 21 -1.53 -8.30 31.43
N ASP A 22 -2.01 -7.73 32.52
CA ASP A 22 -1.21 -7.14 33.58
C ASP A 22 -0.31 -8.23 34.19
N GLY A 23 0.99 -7.99 34.24
CA GLY A 23 1.97 -8.98 34.69
C GLY A 23 2.64 -9.78 33.57
N ARG A 24 2.20 -9.62 32.31
CA ARG A 24 2.87 -10.25 31.15
C ARG A 24 4.29 -9.72 30.92
N PHE A 25 4.54 -8.47 31.29
CA PHE A 25 5.79 -7.76 31.05
C PHE A 25 6.52 -7.41 32.34
N THR A 26 7.84 -7.32 32.30
CA THR A 26 8.63 -6.87 33.44
C THR A 26 8.42 -5.38 33.64
N ALA A 27 7.99 -4.97 34.84
CA ALA A 27 7.87 -3.55 35.17
C ALA A 27 9.23 -2.87 35.11
N THR A 28 9.27 -1.63 34.63
CA THR A 28 10.50 -0.81 34.68
C THR A 28 10.54 -0.01 35.97
N LYS A 29 11.63 0.74 36.19
CA LYS A 29 11.69 1.74 37.26
C LYS A 29 10.70 2.90 37.11
N PHE A 30 10.12 3.07 35.92
CA PHE A 30 9.29 4.23 35.56
C PHE A 30 7.85 3.87 35.22
N ASP A 31 7.62 2.65 34.72
CA ASP A 31 6.34 2.19 34.21
C ASP A 31 6.00 0.81 34.77
N SER A 32 4.74 0.61 35.12
CA SER A 32 4.26 -0.68 35.60
C SER A 32 4.14 -1.70 34.46
N SER A 33 3.97 -2.98 34.82
CA SER A 33 3.62 -4.02 33.85
C SER A 33 2.30 -3.71 33.12
N ALA A 34 1.34 -3.11 33.81
CA ALA A 34 0.06 -2.71 33.24
C ALA A 34 0.21 -1.56 32.23
N ASP A 35 1.09 -0.59 32.48
CA ASP A 35 1.37 0.49 31.53
C ASP A 35 2.00 -0.04 30.23
N LYS A 36 2.92 -1.01 30.36
CA LYS A 36 3.48 -1.75 29.23
C LYS A 36 2.41 -2.49 28.43
N ALA A 37 1.52 -3.23 29.11
CA ALA A 37 0.42 -3.95 28.48
C ALA A 37 -0.54 -2.99 27.75
N LYS A 38 -0.87 -1.86 28.38
CA LYS A 38 -1.71 -0.80 27.79
C LYS A 38 -1.10 -0.24 26.51
N PHE A 39 0.19 0.10 26.51
CA PHE A 39 0.89 0.54 25.32
C PHE A 39 0.87 -0.52 24.21
N ALA A 40 1.19 -1.77 24.55
CA ALA A 40 1.24 -2.87 23.59
C ALA A 40 -0.13 -3.11 22.93
N ASN A 41 -1.18 -3.18 23.74
CA ASN A 41 -2.55 -3.34 23.27
C ASN A 41 -3.02 -2.14 22.45
N HIS A 42 -2.59 -0.92 22.77
CA HIS A 42 -2.87 0.28 21.96
C HIS A 42 -2.20 0.17 20.59
N LEU A 43 -0.91 -0.16 20.52
CA LEU A 43 -0.19 -0.28 19.26
C LEU A 43 -0.80 -1.36 18.36
N LEU A 44 -1.11 -2.53 18.90
CA LEU A 44 -1.76 -3.60 18.14
C LEU A 44 -3.16 -3.18 17.66
N ARG A 45 -3.93 -2.45 18.47
CA ARG A 45 -5.23 -1.91 18.05
C ARG A 45 -5.10 -0.86 16.95
N PHE A 46 -4.09 -0.01 17.05
CA PHE A 46 -3.79 1.02 16.06
C PHE A 46 -3.46 0.40 14.70
N ILE A 47 -2.57 -0.61 14.68
CA ILE A 47 -2.26 -1.40 13.47
C ILE A 47 -3.50 -2.15 12.99
N ALA A 48 -4.23 -2.80 13.89
CA ALA A 48 -5.40 -3.61 13.54
C ALA A 48 -6.53 -2.80 12.89
N ARG A 49 -6.62 -1.50 13.16
CA ARG A 49 -7.64 -0.60 12.61
C ARG A 49 -7.15 0.17 11.37
N GLY A 50 -5.97 -0.15 10.84
CA GLY A 50 -5.41 0.51 9.68
C GLY A 50 -4.93 1.93 9.96
N PHE A 51 -4.27 2.13 11.10
CA PHE A 51 -3.58 3.38 11.46
C PHE A 51 -4.48 4.63 11.52
N PRO A 52 -5.56 4.65 12.33
CA PRO A 52 -6.45 5.81 12.41
C PRO A 52 -5.80 7.00 13.15
N GLU A 53 -5.73 8.16 12.50
CA GLU A 53 -5.10 9.39 13.03
C GLU A 53 -5.69 9.83 14.37
N ALA A 54 -7.01 9.73 14.52
CA ALA A 54 -7.71 10.05 15.76
C ALA A 54 -7.22 9.23 16.98
N SER A 55 -6.62 8.06 16.75
CA SER A 55 -6.03 7.23 17.81
C SER A 55 -4.54 7.50 18.05
N PHE A 56 -3.91 8.38 17.25
CA PHE A 56 -2.51 8.75 17.37
C PHE A 56 -2.34 9.93 18.34
N SER A 57 -2.51 9.65 19.64
CA SER A 57 -2.41 10.67 20.69
C SER A 57 -0.95 11.06 20.99
N GLN A 58 -0.76 12.22 21.64
CA GLN A 58 0.57 12.66 22.06
C GLN A 58 1.24 11.66 23.01
N ALA A 59 0.47 11.08 23.94
CA ALA A 59 0.99 10.09 24.89
C ALA A 59 1.42 8.80 24.18
N PHE A 60 0.65 8.36 23.19
CA PHE A 60 0.98 7.18 22.40
C PHE A 60 2.27 7.41 21.59
N TYR A 61 2.37 8.56 20.90
CA TYR A 61 3.57 8.95 20.17
C TYR A 61 4.81 8.98 21.06
N ARG A 62 4.76 9.66 22.22
CA ARG A 62 5.91 9.79 23.13
C ARG A 62 6.49 8.43 23.54
N ARG A 63 5.64 7.41 23.69
CA ARG A 63 6.11 6.06 23.98
C ARG A 63 6.61 5.37 22.71
N LEU A 64 5.85 5.42 21.62
CA LEU A 64 6.20 4.75 20.37
C LEU A 64 7.54 5.22 19.79
N SER A 65 7.83 6.52 19.86
CA SER A 65 9.07 7.11 19.34
C SER A 65 10.32 6.66 20.11
N MET A 66 10.16 6.07 21.30
CA MET A 66 11.24 5.49 22.09
C MET A 66 11.41 3.98 21.86
N CYS A 67 10.53 3.39 21.03
CA CYS A 67 10.52 1.96 20.75
C CYS A 67 10.93 1.66 19.30
N PHE A 68 11.33 0.41 19.06
CA PHE A 68 11.65 -0.17 17.75
C PHE A 68 12.78 0.53 16.97
N SER A 69 13.58 1.36 17.64
CA SER A 69 14.63 2.15 17.00
C SER A 69 14.10 3.03 15.85
N HIS A 70 12.85 3.49 15.92
CA HIS A 70 12.32 4.42 14.94
C HIS A 70 13.14 5.72 14.91
N ILE A 71 13.18 6.36 13.73
CA ILE A 71 13.80 7.67 13.58
C ILE A 71 13.13 8.66 14.54
N ALA A 72 13.94 9.35 15.35
CA ALA A 72 13.46 10.35 16.28
C ALA A 72 13.04 11.62 15.52
N HIS A 73 11.78 11.67 15.08
CA HIS A 73 11.16 12.94 14.70
C HIS A 73 11.02 13.82 15.94
N TYR A 74 11.19 15.14 15.79
CA TYR A 74 11.14 16.07 16.93
C TYR A 74 9.73 16.18 17.54
N ASP A 75 8.67 15.91 16.77
CA ASP A 75 7.29 16.05 17.19
C ASP A 75 6.34 14.99 16.57
N LYS A 76 5.11 14.94 17.11
CA LYS A 76 4.07 13.96 16.75
C LYS A 76 3.64 14.09 15.28
N HIS A 77 3.53 15.30 14.76
CA HIS A 77 3.07 15.55 13.40
C HIS A 77 4.13 15.13 12.40
N GLY A 78 5.40 15.47 12.65
CA GLY A 78 6.51 15.00 11.81
C GLY A 78 6.60 13.47 11.74
N PHE A 79 6.39 12.77 12.86
CA PHE A 79 6.35 11.30 12.87
C PHE A 79 5.16 10.76 12.05
N TRP A 80 3.99 11.37 12.21
CA TRP A 80 2.79 10.99 11.47
C TRP A 80 2.97 11.17 9.97
N ASP A 81 3.44 12.35 9.55
CA ASP A 81 3.64 12.71 8.16
C ASP A 81 4.63 11.78 7.47
N TYR A 82 5.67 11.36 8.20
CA TYR A 82 6.67 10.44 7.69
C TYR A 82 6.13 9.03 7.48
N PHE A 83 5.44 8.44 8.48
CA PHE A 83 5.10 7.02 8.46
C PHE A 83 3.67 6.69 7.97
N PHE A 84 2.69 7.57 8.17
CA PHE A 84 1.27 7.21 8.08
C PHE A 84 0.48 7.94 6.98
N THR A 85 1.17 8.68 6.10
CA THR A 85 0.53 9.39 4.98
C THR A 85 0.36 8.56 3.71
N SER A 86 1.08 7.43 3.59
CA SER A 86 1.00 6.56 2.41
C SER A 86 1.28 5.10 2.74
N THR A 87 0.81 4.20 1.88
CA THR A 87 0.99 2.75 2.02
C THR A 87 2.48 2.36 2.05
N GLU A 88 3.32 3.01 1.24
CA GLU A 88 4.78 2.75 1.22
C GLU A 88 5.45 3.12 2.53
N ARG A 89 5.16 4.31 3.05
CA ARG A 89 5.71 4.75 4.35
C ARG A 89 5.21 3.90 5.51
N CYS A 90 3.98 3.42 5.43
CA CYS A 90 3.45 2.46 6.41
C CYS A 90 4.22 1.13 6.36
N ILE A 91 4.59 0.66 5.16
CA ILE A 91 5.45 -0.51 5.00
C ILE A 91 6.84 -0.27 5.61
N GLU A 92 7.41 0.94 5.47
CA GLU A 92 8.66 1.32 6.15
C GLU A 92 8.52 1.22 7.68
N PHE A 93 7.46 1.82 8.25
CA PHE A 93 7.16 1.70 9.69
C PHE A 93 7.11 0.24 10.14
N LEU A 94 6.38 -0.61 9.42
CA LEU A 94 6.25 -2.03 9.75
C LEU A 94 7.57 -2.78 9.62
N ASN A 95 8.39 -2.49 8.60
CA ASN A 95 9.73 -3.08 8.48
C ASN A 95 10.60 -2.68 9.68
N ASP A 96 10.57 -1.41 10.09
CA ASP A 96 11.34 -0.93 11.24
C ASP A 96 10.88 -1.61 12.53
N THR A 97 9.56 -1.72 12.76
CA THR A 97 9.00 -2.49 13.89
C THR A 97 9.47 -3.96 13.90
N LEU A 98 9.59 -4.58 12.72
CA LEU A 98 10.02 -5.97 12.61
C LEU A 98 11.54 -6.16 12.73
N ARG A 99 12.35 -5.15 12.41
CA ARG A 99 13.83 -5.22 12.45
C ARG A 99 14.42 -4.66 13.75
N GLY A 100 13.83 -3.60 14.29
CA GLY A 100 14.34 -2.83 15.42
C GLY A 100 13.64 -3.14 16.74
N GLY A 101 14.31 -2.84 17.86
CA GLY A 101 13.86 -3.17 19.22
C GLY A 101 14.18 -4.59 19.68
N GLY A 102 13.80 -4.90 20.92
CA GLY A 102 14.11 -6.15 21.62
C GLY A 102 15.49 -6.15 22.29
N TYR A 103 16.10 -4.99 22.47
CA TYR A 103 17.44 -4.84 23.04
C TYR A 103 17.40 -4.24 24.46
N GLY A 104 18.34 -4.66 25.31
CA GLY A 104 18.50 -4.15 26.67
C GLY A 104 17.74 -4.97 27.72
N ASP A 105 17.71 -4.43 28.94
CA ASP A 105 17.11 -5.07 30.11
C ASP A 105 15.62 -4.66 30.25
N PRO A 106 14.67 -5.60 30.30
CA PRO A 106 13.24 -5.29 30.41
C PRO A 106 12.86 -4.59 31.73
N ALA A 107 13.73 -4.56 32.74
CA ALA A 107 13.57 -3.73 33.95
C ALA A 107 13.88 -2.23 33.71
N TRP A 108 14.41 -1.88 32.54
CA TRP A 108 14.77 -0.51 32.17
C TRP A 108 14.20 -0.09 30.80
N THR A 109 13.93 -1.04 29.91
CA THR A 109 13.43 -0.80 28.56
C THR A 109 12.12 -1.54 28.29
N TYR A 110 11.55 -1.32 27.10
CA TYR A 110 10.34 -2.01 26.61
C TYR A 110 10.69 -3.20 25.70
N CYS A 111 11.90 -3.77 25.80
CA CYS A 111 12.37 -4.81 24.88
C CYS A 111 11.46 -6.06 24.86
N ASP A 112 10.92 -6.45 26.01
CA ASP A 112 9.97 -7.55 26.13
C ASP A 112 8.63 -7.27 25.42
N VAL A 113 8.15 -6.03 25.49
CA VAL A 113 6.98 -5.54 24.75
C VAL A 113 7.24 -5.54 23.25
N GLU A 114 8.39 -5.02 22.82
CA GLU A 114 8.76 -4.95 21.40
C GLU A 114 8.82 -6.34 20.76
N LEU A 115 9.43 -7.30 21.46
CA LEU A 115 9.49 -8.70 21.01
C LEU A 115 8.09 -9.33 20.91
N ALA A 116 7.21 -9.07 21.89
CA ALA A 116 5.85 -9.61 21.87
C ALA A 116 5.01 -9.03 20.71
N ILE A 117 5.15 -7.73 20.44
CA ILE A 117 4.46 -7.05 19.33
C ILE A 117 4.99 -7.54 17.99
N ARG A 118 6.32 -7.62 17.84
CA ARG A 118 6.96 -8.15 16.61
C ARG A 118 6.42 -9.52 16.27
N LYS A 119 6.42 -10.44 17.25
CA LYS A 119 5.89 -11.80 17.06
C LYS A 119 4.44 -11.77 16.55
N ARG A 120 3.59 -10.96 17.17
CA ARG A 120 2.16 -10.88 16.81
C ARG A 120 1.93 -10.26 15.43
N VAL A 121 2.67 -9.21 15.08
CA VAL A 121 2.61 -8.57 13.75
C VAL A 121 3.10 -9.54 12.65
N GLN A 122 4.16 -10.30 12.93
CA GLN A 122 4.70 -11.31 12.03
C GLN A 122 3.73 -12.48 11.82
N GLU A 123 3.16 -13.04 12.90
CA GLU A 123 2.18 -14.13 12.82
C GLU A 123 0.92 -13.73 12.04
N ALA A 124 0.49 -12.47 12.17
CA ALA A 124 -0.68 -11.94 11.46
C ALA A 124 -0.40 -11.56 9.99
N ARG A 125 0.85 -11.65 9.53
CA ARG A 125 1.27 -11.31 8.15
C ARG A 125 0.81 -9.91 7.70
N VAL A 126 0.90 -8.95 8.61
CA VAL A 126 0.42 -7.57 8.38
C VAL A 126 1.19 -6.92 7.24
N ILE A 127 2.52 -7.07 7.22
CA ILE A 127 3.36 -6.42 6.22
C ILE A 127 3.13 -6.97 4.81
N GLU A 128 2.86 -8.27 4.68
CA GLU A 128 2.53 -8.90 3.41
C GLU A 128 1.23 -8.35 2.84
N ALA A 129 0.21 -8.15 3.66
CA ALA A 129 -1.06 -7.57 3.24
C ALA A 129 -0.87 -6.12 2.72
N TYR A 130 -0.07 -5.31 3.42
CA TYR A 130 0.25 -3.95 2.96
C TYR A 130 1.09 -3.95 1.67
N ARG A 131 2.06 -4.86 1.52
CA ARG A 131 2.82 -5.03 0.28
C ARG A 131 1.92 -5.41 -0.91
N GLN A 132 0.95 -6.30 -0.68
CA GLN A 132 -0.04 -6.66 -1.71
C GLN A 132 -0.93 -5.47 -2.08
N ALA A 133 -1.39 -4.70 -1.09
CA ALA A 133 -2.17 -3.48 -1.35
C ALA A 133 -1.36 -2.46 -2.16
N ARG A 134 -0.09 -2.24 -1.82
CA ARG A 134 0.79 -1.35 -2.58
C ARG A 134 1.02 -1.85 -4.01
N ALA A 135 1.19 -3.16 -4.22
CA ALA A 135 1.31 -3.71 -5.56
C ALA A 135 0.04 -3.45 -6.38
N ALA A 136 -1.15 -3.62 -5.77
CA ALA A 136 -2.42 -3.32 -6.42
C ALA A 136 -2.60 -1.83 -6.75
N GLU A 137 -2.17 -0.93 -5.86
CA GLU A 137 -2.13 0.52 -6.10
C GLU A 137 -1.28 0.87 -7.32
N VAL A 138 -0.06 0.32 -7.41
CA VAL A 138 0.86 0.55 -8.53
C VAL A 138 0.26 0.03 -9.84
N THR A 139 -0.19 -1.23 -9.86
CA THR A 139 -0.82 -1.81 -11.05
C THR A 139 -2.06 -1.03 -11.49
N GLY A 140 -2.86 -0.53 -10.54
CA GLY A 140 -4.02 0.32 -10.83
C GLY A 140 -3.62 1.64 -11.49
N ALA A 141 -2.59 2.31 -10.96
CA ALA A 141 -2.06 3.55 -11.51
C ALA A 141 -1.47 3.36 -12.93
N GLU A 142 -0.74 2.27 -13.15
CA GLU A 142 -0.18 1.91 -14.46
C GLU A 142 -1.28 1.64 -15.50
N ARG A 143 -2.33 0.91 -15.11
CA ARG A 143 -3.50 0.66 -15.99
C ARG A 143 -4.22 1.95 -16.36
N GLU A 144 -4.40 2.87 -15.41
CA GLU A 144 -5.02 4.16 -15.68
C GLU A 144 -4.16 5.04 -16.59
N LEU A 145 -2.84 5.06 -16.37
CA LEU A 145 -1.91 5.75 -17.26
C LEU A 145 -1.98 5.17 -18.68
N LEU A 146 -1.96 3.84 -18.82
CA LEU A 146 -2.10 3.17 -20.10
C LEU A 146 -3.42 3.54 -20.79
N ARG A 147 -4.53 3.56 -20.06
CA ARG A 147 -5.85 3.97 -20.57
C ARG A 147 -5.84 5.40 -21.12
N ARG A 148 -5.21 6.33 -20.40
CA ARG A 148 -5.06 7.73 -20.83
C ARG A 148 -4.20 7.87 -22.08
N LEU A 149 -3.06 7.17 -22.10
CA LEU A 149 -2.15 7.19 -23.25
C LEU A 149 -2.82 6.60 -24.49
N LYS A 150 -3.56 5.48 -24.36
CA LYS A 150 -4.36 4.94 -25.46
C LYS A 150 -5.40 5.95 -25.95
N ALA A 151 -6.16 6.57 -25.05
CA ALA A 151 -7.17 7.56 -25.45
C ALA A 151 -6.56 8.78 -26.19
N GLN A 152 -5.31 9.16 -25.87
CA GLN A 152 -4.65 10.33 -26.44
C GLN A 152 -3.91 10.03 -27.76
N TYR A 153 -3.33 8.83 -27.90
CA TYR A 153 -2.37 8.53 -28.97
C TYR A 153 -2.75 7.33 -29.85
N GLU A 154 -3.77 6.55 -29.49
CA GLU A 154 -4.27 5.48 -30.36
C GLU A 154 -4.96 6.17 -31.55
N PRO A 155 -4.49 5.98 -32.79
CA PRO A 155 -5.04 6.68 -33.94
C PRO A 155 -6.51 6.31 -34.07
N LYS A 156 -7.40 7.31 -34.10
CA LYS A 156 -8.74 7.12 -34.65
C LYS A 156 -8.53 6.72 -36.09
N VAL A 157 -8.62 5.42 -36.38
CA VAL A 157 -8.88 4.97 -37.74
C VAL A 157 -10.20 5.65 -38.10
N ALA A 158 -10.11 6.76 -38.85
CA ALA A 158 -11.26 7.29 -39.55
C ALA A 158 -11.76 6.10 -40.35
N ALA A 159 -13.01 5.67 -40.07
CA ALA A 159 -13.66 4.69 -40.90
C ALA A 159 -13.48 5.17 -42.34
N LEU A 160 -12.66 4.45 -43.11
CA LEU A 160 -12.57 4.66 -44.54
C LEU A 160 -14.01 4.61 -45.03
N PRO A 161 -14.52 5.67 -45.70
CA PRO A 161 -15.83 5.57 -46.31
C PRO A 161 -15.83 4.31 -47.18
N PRO A 162 -16.96 3.57 -47.24
CA PRO A 162 -17.02 2.36 -48.03
C PRO A 162 -16.49 2.71 -49.42
N THR A 163 -15.39 2.07 -49.79
CA THR A 163 -14.85 2.19 -51.14
C THR A 163 -15.92 1.61 -52.03
N GLU A 164 -16.71 2.48 -52.66
CA GLU A 164 -17.55 2.09 -53.79
C GLU A 164 -16.61 1.41 -54.77
N ALA A 165 -16.77 0.09 -54.87
CA ALA A 165 -16.07 -0.72 -55.83
C ALA A 165 -16.45 -0.21 -57.21
N THR A 166 -15.53 0.50 -57.87
CA THR A 166 -15.64 0.82 -59.29
C THR A 166 -15.85 -0.49 -60.04
N PRO A 167 -16.96 -0.68 -60.78
CA PRO A 167 -17.21 -1.92 -61.50
C PRO A 167 -16.12 -2.14 -62.56
N PRO A 168 -15.71 -3.39 -62.81
CA PRO A 168 -14.67 -3.69 -63.78
C PRO A 168 -15.08 -3.20 -65.18
N GLY A 169 -14.12 -2.53 -65.82
CA GLY A 169 -14.29 -1.87 -67.12
C GLY A 169 -14.88 -2.79 -68.19
N ILE A 170 -15.84 -2.23 -68.91
CA ILE A 170 -16.36 -2.79 -70.16
C ILE A 170 -15.21 -2.82 -71.17
N ILE A 171 -14.80 -4.04 -71.55
CA ILE A 171 -13.83 -4.26 -72.63
C ILE A 171 -14.50 -3.77 -73.93
N PRO A 172 -13.88 -2.84 -74.70
CA PRO A 172 -14.44 -2.43 -75.98
C PRO A 172 -14.41 -3.60 -76.98
N ARG A 173 -15.58 -3.94 -77.54
CA ARG A 173 -15.70 -4.87 -78.67
C ARG A 173 -14.87 -4.35 -79.85
N GLY A 174 -13.89 -5.14 -80.30
CA GLY A 174 -13.18 -4.90 -81.56
C GLY A 174 -14.13 -4.93 -82.76
N PRO A 175 -13.76 -4.32 -83.90
CA PRO A 175 -14.66 -4.16 -85.03
C PRO A 175 -14.94 -5.50 -85.72
N ALA A 176 -16.16 -5.64 -86.24
CA ALA A 176 -16.61 -6.80 -86.99
C ALA A 176 -15.82 -6.93 -88.30
N VAL A 177 -15.17 -8.07 -88.49
CA VAL A 177 -14.60 -8.47 -89.80
C VAL A 177 -15.75 -8.96 -90.66
N GLN A 178 -16.13 -8.16 -91.66
CA GLN A 178 -17.05 -8.52 -92.72
C GLN A 178 -16.29 -9.40 -93.74
N LEU A 179 -16.54 -10.71 -93.74
CA LEU A 179 -16.06 -11.61 -94.80
C LEU A 179 -17.00 -11.49 -96.01
N GLY A 180 -16.46 -10.95 -97.11
CA GLY A 180 -17.10 -10.91 -98.42
C GLY A 180 -16.85 -12.20 -99.21
N LEU A 181 -17.96 -12.75 -99.72
CA LEU A 181 -18.19 -13.78 -100.74
C LEU A 181 -17.04 -14.19 -101.68
N PHE A 182 -16.88 -15.51 -101.85
CA PHE A 182 -17.06 -16.21 -103.13
C PHE A 182 -17.84 -17.51 -102.88
#